data_AF-A0A7X8UEP5-F1
#
_entry.id   AF-A0A7X8UEP5-F1
#
_cell.length_a   1.000
_cell.length_b   1.000
_cell.length_c   1.000
_cell.angle_alpha   90.00
_cell.angle_beta   90.00
_cell.angle_gamma   90.00
#
_symmetry.space_group_name_H-M   'P 1'
#
loop_
_entity.id
_entity.type
_entity.pdbx_description
1 polymer ?
#
loop_
_entity_poly.entity_id
_entity_poly.type
_entity_poly.pdbx_seq_one_letter_code
_entity_poly.pdbx_strand_id
1 'polypeptide(L)'
;MPERKGGVKVETDGIVGILRQAGPLTGWELLEQSGMEALALWRGCRGAGGIRMECAGRRYLRLDRGVDGYARLSPSIRREFLTYTVLGPEERSGEVAERARRLRAEIAEISRAKFELAREAVAAVTDALPPWEGIRERVCFIIAGDVTYGMAHAVPRPEISTGRMVRGSDLDIIVVARDDVPAEALSALDEAILRKKHYLLVHPNYQEEIDYLVKTLSRVREQLEFDTFPHMIAGKILDEGEFLFGSEAVFREVKDLVGETGIPAKIAALEARAAESRREAEARLLGPDAAPGGRADLGLFYTSEEGDEIY
;
A
#
# COMPACT_ATOMS: atom_id res chain seq x y z
N MET A 1 16.87 28.02 37.63
CA MET A 1 16.62 26.85 36.76
C MET A 1 15.92 25.79 37.58
N PRO A 2 14.65 25.48 37.29
CA PRO A 2 14.03 24.23 37.67
C PRO A 2 13.73 23.35 36.44
N GLU A 3 13.77 22.05 36.69
CA GLU A 3 13.70 20.94 35.75
C GLU A 3 12.35 20.84 35.00
N ARG A 4 12.39 20.73 33.67
CA ARG A 4 11.29 20.18 32.87
C ARG A 4 11.40 18.64 32.88
N LYS A 5 10.74 17.97 33.82
CA LYS A 5 10.55 16.50 33.83
C LYS A 5 9.08 16.05 33.93
N GLY A 6 8.12 16.97 33.82
CA GLY A 6 6.71 16.69 34.18
C GLY A 6 5.73 16.35 33.05
N GLY A 7 6.06 16.51 31.76
CA GLY A 7 5.07 16.36 30.67
C GLY A 7 4.88 14.93 30.17
N VAL A 8 5.97 14.27 29.77
CA VAL A 8 5.92 13.00 29.03
C VAL A 8 5.49 11.81 29.90
N LYS A 9 5.82 11.83 31.20
CA LYS A 9 5.59 10.68 32.09
C LYS A 9 4.11 10.52 32.45
N VAL A 10 3.38 11.63 32.61
CA VAL A 10 1.95 11.65 32.94
C VAL A 10 1.09 11.18 31.77
N GLU A 11 1.47 11.53 30.53
CA GLU A 11 0.80 11.06 29.31
C GLU A 11 1.01 9.56 29.08
N THR A 12 2.21 9.04 29.40
CA THR A 12 2.56 7.63 29.21
C THR A 12 1.80 6.70 30.17
N ASP A 13 1.65 7.09 31.44
CA ASP A 13 0.88 6.32 32.42
C ASP A 13 -0.62 6.25 32.04
N GLY A 14 -1.14 7.28 31.37
CA GLY A 14 -2.49 7.30 30.80
C GLY A 14 -2.69 6.28 29.68
N ILE A 15 -1.73 6.17 28.76
CA ILE A 15 -1.77 5.19 27.64
C ILE A 15 -1.80 3.76 28.17
N VAL A 16 -0.91 3.43 29.12
CA VAL A 16 -0.87 2.09 29.72
C VAL A 16 -2.17 1.78 30.47
N GLY A 17 -2.76 2.78 31.14
CA GLY A 17 -4.06 2.67 31.79
C GLY A 17 -5.17 2.28 30.81
N ILE A 18 -5.27 2.96 29.66
CA ILE A 18 -6.23 2.65 28.60
C ILE A 18 -6.05 1.21 28.12
N LEU A 19 -4.82 0.82 27.78
CA LEU A 19 -4.52 -0.53 27.28
C LEU A 19 -4.80 -1.63 28.32
N ARG A 20 -4.62 -1.36 29.62
CA ARG A 20 -4.98 -2.31 30.69
C ARG A 20 -6.48 -2.49 30.84
N GLN A 21 -7.24 -1.42 30.64
CA GLN A 21 -8.69 -1.43 30.77
C GLN A 21 -9.38 -2.01 29.53
N ALA A 22 -8.99 -1.58 28.34
CA ALA A 22 -9.60 -1.96 27.07
C ALA A 22 -9.06 -3.28 26.49
N GLY A 23 -7.84 -3.68 26.88
CA GLY A 23 -7.10 -4.77 26.25
C GLY A 23 -6.30 -4.31 25.02
N PRO A 24 -5.81 -5.24 24.18
CA PRO A 24 -5.03 -4.89 23.01
C PRO A 24 -5.83 -4.09 21.97
N LEU A 25 -5.28 -2.95 21.55
CA LEU A 25 -5.88 -2.01 20.60
C LEU A 25 -4.93 -1.77 19.42
N THR A 26 -5.47 -1.47 18.25
CA THR A 26 -4.72 -0.86 17.15
C THR A 26 -4.30 0.57 17.51
N GLY A 27 -3.31 1.11 16.79
CA GLY A 27 -2.93 2.52 16.98
C GLY A 27 -4.09 3.48 16.72
N TRP A 28 -4.99 3.17 15.77
CA TRP A 28 -6.20 3.95 15.51
C TRP A 28 -7.18 3.91 16.69
N GLU A 29 -7.54 2.73 17.18
CA GLU A 29 -8.44 2.58 18.33
C GLU A 29 -7.89 3.28 19.58
N LEU A 30 -6.57 3.23 19.78
CA LEU A 30 -5.90 3.93 20.88
C LEU A 30 -5.88 5.46 20.67
N LEU A 31 -5.72 5.94 19.43
CA LEU A 31 -5.82 7.36 19.10
C LEU A 31 -7.21 7.90 19.40
N GLU A 32 -8.27 7.21 18.99
CA GLU A 32 -9.65 7.59 19.27
C GLU A 32 -9.95 7.64 20.78
N GLN A 33 -9.46 6.66 21.55
CA GLN A 33 -9.70 6.61 22.99
C GLN A 33 -8.87 7.61 23.79
N SER A 34 -7.63 7.87 23.37
CA SER A 34 -6.74 8.79 24.07
C SER A 34 -6.98 10.26 23.72
N GLY A 35 -7.53 10.55 22.52
CA GLY A 35 -7.66 11.90 21.99
C GLY A 35 -6.33 12.59 21.71
N MET A 36 -5.22 11.83 21.70
CA MET A 36 -3.87 12.36 21.44
C MET A 36 -3.64 12.57 19.95
N GLU A 37 -2.67 13.44 19.63
CA GLU A 37 -2.14 13.54 18.28
C GLU A 37 -1.30 12.29 17.96
N ALA A 38 -1.34 11.82 16.70
CA ALA A 38 -0.75 10.55 16.26
C ALA A 38 0.76 10.45 16.51
N LEU A 39 1.54 11.50 16.24
CA LEU A 39 2.98 11.48 16.48
C LEU A 39 3.29 11.49 17.99
N ALA A 40 2.56 12.27 18.77
CA ALA A 40 2.70 12.27 20.23
C ALA A 40 2.37 10.89 20.82
N LEU A 41 1.28 10.26 20.37
CA LEU A 41 0.88 8.93 20.80
C LEU A 41 1.90 7.87 20.40
N TRP A 42 2.37 7.89 19.15
CA TRP A 42 3.39 6.97 18.67
C TRP A 42 4.69 7.08 19.48
N ARG A 43 5.16 8.31 19.77
CA ARG A 43 6.31 8.56 20.63
C ARG A 43 6.09 8.04 22.05
N GLY A 44 4.92 8.32 22.62
CA GLY A 44 4.54 7.84 23.95
C GLY A 44 4.60 6.32 24.02
N CYS A 45 4.00 5.62 23.05
CA CYS A 45 4.00 4.17 22.99
C CYS A 45 5.39 3.56 22.81
N ARG A 46 6.22 4.15 21.94
CA ARG A 46 7.60 3.68 21.67
C ARG A 46 8.57 3.98 22.80
N GLY A 47 8.35 5.06 23.53
CA GLY A 47 9.18 5.46 24.68
C GLY A 47 8.76 4.86 26.02
N ALA A 48 7.53 4.33 26.11
CA ALA A 48 7.01 3.69 27.29
C ALA A 48 7.68 2.34 27.56
N GLY A 49 8.23 2.16 28.76
CA GLY A 49 8.47 0.80 29.26
C GLY A 49 7.13 0.10 29.53
N GLY A 50 7.00 -1.15 29.09
CA GLY A 50 5.83 -1.98 29.42
C GLY A 50 4.69 -1.95 28.40
N ILE A 51 4.89 -1.40 27.21
CA ILE A 51 3.96 -1.54 26.07
C ILE A 51 4.57 -2.47 25.03
N ARG A 52 3.85 -3.54 24.72
CA ARG A 52 4.13 -4.42 23.60
C ARG A 52 3.50 -3.84 22.34
N MET A 53 4.28 -3.75 21.27
CA MET A 53 3.80 -3.39 19.93
C MET A 53 4.05 -4.54 18.97
N GLU A 54 3.04 -4.92 18.20
CA GLU A 54 3.16 -5.99 17.20
C GLU A 54 2.53 -5.56 15.87
N CYS A 55 3.34 -5.56 14.81
CA CYS A 55 2.89 -5.22 13.47
C CYS A 55 2.26 -6.45 12.79
N ALA A 56 1.00 -6.32 12.38
CA ALA A 56 0.26 -7.30 11.61
C ALA A 56 0.58 -7.24 10.12
N GLY A 57 0.98 -6.07 9.62
CA GLY A 57 1.26 -5.81 8.20
C GLY A 57 2.71 -6.11 7.77
N ARG A 58 2.99 -5.79 6.51
CA ARG A 58 4.31 -5.88 5.87
C ARG A 58 4.72 -4.52 5.34
N ARG A 59 6.02 -4.24 5.39
CA ARG A 59 6.63 -3.08 4.72
C ARG A 59 7.08 -3.48 3.32
N TYR A 60 6.88 -2.59 2.36
CA TYR A 60 7.31 -2.78 0.97
C TYR A 60 7.80 -1.46 0.38
N LEU A 61 8.61 -1.54 -0.68
CA LEU A 61 9.13 -0.36 -1.36
C LEU A 61 7.97 0.45 -1.97
N ARG A 62 8.02 1.79 -1.86
CA ARG A 62 7.21 2.73 -2.65
C ARG A 62 8.14 3.75 -3.26
N LEU A 63 7.92 4.03 -4.54
CA LEU A 63 8.71 5.01 -5.28
C LEU A 63 8.04 6.38 -5.21
N ASP A 64 8.79 7.40 -4.81
CA ASP A 64 8.25 8.71 -4.49
C ASP A 64 9.20 9.81 -4.99
N ARG A 65 8.70 10.71 -5.84
CA ARG A 65 9.52 11.81 -6.39
C ARG A 65 9.95 12.82 -5.32
N GLY A 66 9.21 12.91 -4.22
CA GLY A 66 9.47 13.83 -3.12
C GLY A 66 10.52 13.33 -2.14
N VAL A 67 10.97 12.07 -2.26
CA VAL A 67 11.97 11.47 -1.37
C VAL A 67 13.32 11.39 -2.07
N ASP A 68 14.39 11.77 -1.37
CA ASP A 68 15.74 11.65 -1.88
C ASP A 68 16.07 10.18 -2.22
N GLY A 69 16.64 9.96 -3.41
CA GLY A 69 16.85 8.61 -3.94
C GLY A 69 15.58 7.86 -4.35
N TYR A 70 14.43 8.53 -4.41
CA TYR A 70 13.14 8.04 -4.91
C TYR A 70 12.50 6.88 -4.16
N ALA A 71 13.05 6.46 -3.02
CA ALA A 71 12.68 5.21 -2.36
C ALA A 71 12.28 5.44 -0.90
N ARG A 72 11.08 5.01 -0.54
CA ARG A 72 10.59 4.92 0.85
C ARG A 72 9.93 3.57 1.11
N LEU A 73 9.74 3.23 2.38
CA LEU A 73 8.91 2.08 2.74
C LEU A 73 7.46 2.54 2.96
N SER A 74 6.54 1.83 2.33
CA SER A 74 5.10 1.85 2.62
C SER A 74 4.76 0.66 3.54
N PRO A 75 3.72 0.76 4.38
CA PRO A 75 3.03 1.99 4.75
C PRO A 75 3.97 2.99 5.46
N SER A 76 3.65 4.29 5.48
CA SER A 76 4.39 5.26 6.31
C SER A 76 4.44 4.85 7.78
N ILE A 77 5.29 5.51 8.58
CA ILE A 77 5.37 5.23 10.03
C ILE A 77 4.01 5.41 10.70
N ARG A 78 3.25 6.42 10.29
CA ARG A 78 1.91 6.71 10.82
C ARG A 78 0.90 5.65 10.40
N ARG A 79 0.82 5.31 9.11
CA ARG A 79 -0.14 4.30 8.61
C ARG A 79 0.17 2.92 9.20
N GLU A 80 1.45 2.57 9.32
CA GLU A 80 1.84 1.35 10.03
C GLU A 80 1.35 1.34 11.47
N PHE A 81 1.57 2.45 12.19
CA PHE A 81 1.19 2.58 13.58
C PHE A 81 -0.33 2.50 13.77
N LEU A 82 -1.08 3.30 13.01
CA LEU A 82 -2.53 3.43 13.19
C LEU A 82 -3.28 2.19 12.69
N THR A 83 -2.93 1.68 11.52
CA THR A 83 -3.71 0.64 10.82
C THR A 83 -3.20 -0.76 11.10
N TYR A 84 -1.88 -0.93 11.20
CA TYR A 84 -1.26 -2.26 11.16
C TYR A 84 -0.58 -2.67 12.47
N THR A 85 -0.53 -1.81 13.48
CA THR A 85 0.14 -2.10 14.74
C THR A 85 -0.88 -2.31 15.85
N VAL A 86 -0.79 -3.46 16.53
CA VAL A 86 -1.51 -3.74 17.77
C VAL A 86 -0.62 -3.43 18.96
N LEU A 87 -1.19 -2.75 19.94
CA LEU A 87 -0.57 -2.32 21.18
C LEU A 87 -1.27 -2.96 22.37
N GLY A 88 -0.51 -3.29 23.39
CA GLY A 88 -1.07 -3.73 24.68
C GLY A 88 -0.01 -3.74 25.78
N PRO A 89 -0.40 -4.00 27.03
CA PRO A 89 0.56 -4.11 28.12
C PRO A 89 1.50 -5.30 27.88
N GLU A 90 2.78 -5.17 28.23
CA GLU A 90 3.78 -6.24 28.06
C GLU A 90 3.37 -7.53 28.79
N GLU A 91 2.73 -7.38 29.96
CA GLU A 91 2.16 -8.49 30.73
C GLU A 91 1.06 -9.28 30.00
N ARG A 92 0.47 -8.73 28.93
CA ARG A 92 -0.54 -9.36 28.08
C ARG A 92 -0.06 -9.57 26.65
N SER A 93 1.25 -9.74 26.44
CA SER A 93 1.86 -9.96 25.12
C SER A 93 1.22 -11.09 24.31
N GLY A 94 0.72 -12.16 24.96
CA GLY A 94 -0.04 -13.22 24.28
C GLY A 94 -1.35 -12.75 23.64
N GLU A 95 -2.09 -11.85 24.30
CA GLU A 95 -3.33 -11.27 23.75
C GLU A 95 -3.02 -10.31 22.59
N VAL A 96 -1.91 -9.57 22.69
CA VAL A 96 -1.41 -8.69 21.61
C VAL A 96 -1.09 -9.51 20.36
N ALA A 97 -0.34 -10.60 20.51
CA ALA A 97 -0.02 -11.51 19.42
C ALA A 97 -1.27 -12.13 18.79
N GLU A 98 -2.26 -12.53 19.61
CA GLU A 98 -3.54 -13.05 19.12
C GLU A 98 -4.32 -12.01 18.30
N ARG A 99 -4.42 -10.77 18.80
CA ARG A 99 -5.09 -9.68 18.08
C ARG A 99 -4.35 -9.32 16.80
N ALA A 100 -3.02 -9.30 16.80
CA ALA A 100 -2.21 -9.07 15.59
C ALA A 100 -2.41 -10.19 14.55
N ARG A 101 -2.49 -11.46 14.96
CA ARG A 101 -2.82 -12.57 14.06
C ARG A 101 -4.20 -12.44 13.43
N ARG A 102 -5.21 -12.06 14.21
CA ARG A 102 -6.57 -11.81 13.69
C ARG A 102 -6.60 -10.65 12.70
N LEU A 103 -5.93 -9.54 13.02
CA LEU A 103 -5.82 -8.40 12.10
C LEU A 103 -5.13 -8.80 10.79
N ARG A 104 -4.05 -9.60 10.85
CA ARG A 104 -3.38 -10.11 9.65
C ARG A 104 -4.31 -11.00 8.80
N ALA A 105 -5.11 -11.85 9.43
CA ALA A 105 -6.08 -12.68 8.72
C ALA A 105 -7.15 -11.83 8.02
N GLU A 106 -7.69 -10.82 8.71
CA GLU A 106 -8.67 -9.89 8.16
C GLU A 106 -8.14 -9.13 6.93
N ILE A 107 -6.93 -8.58 7.00
CA ILE A 107 -6.29 -7.88 5.87
C ILE A 107 -6.09 -8.84 4.68
N ALA A 108 -5.69 -10.08 4.94
CA ALA A 108 -5.53 -11.09 3.90
C ALA A 108 -6.88 -11.45 3.25
N GLU A 109 -7.97 -11.53 4.03
CA GLU A 109 -9.32 -11.75 3.51
C GLU A 109 -9.80 -10.59 2.64
N ILE A 110 -9.55 -9.34 3.05
CA ILE A 110 -9.86 -8.13 2.25
C ILE A 110 -9.07 -8.15 0.94
N SER A 111 -7.77 -8.43 1.00
CA SER A 111 -6.91 -8.50 -0.18
C SER A 111 -7.37 -9.57 -1.17
N ARG A 112 -7.75 -10.75 -0.66
CA ARG A 112 -8.34 -11.83 -1.48
C ARG A 112 -9.67 -11.40 -2.12
N ALA A 113 -10.56 -10.77 -1.35
CA ALA A 113 -11.83 -10.30 -1.88
C ALA A 113 -11.65 -9.25 -2.99
N LYS A 114 -10.69 -8.34 -2.83
CA LYS A 114 -10.32 -7.35 -3.84
C LYS A 114 -9.70 -7.98 -5.09
N PHE A 115 -8.82 -8.96 -4.93
CA PHE A 115 -8.27 -9.73 -6.05
C PHE A 115 -9.40 -10.41 -6.85
N GLU A 116 -10.32 -11.07 -6.17
CA GLU A 116 -11.45 -11.75 -6.82
C GLU A 116 -12.38 -10.75 -7.54
N LEU A 117 -12.66 -9.60 -6.92
CA LEU A 117 -13.43 -8.54 -7.55
C LEU A 117 -12.75 -8.02 -8.84
N ALA A 118 -11.44 -7.77 -8.80
CA ALA A 118 -10.67 -7.37 -9.98
C ALA A 118 -10.75 -8.44 -11.08
N ARG A 119 -10.62 -9.72 -10.72
CA ARG A 119 -10.70 -10.85 -11.66
C ARG A 119 -12.08 -10.94 -12.30
N GLU A 120 -13.15 -10.88 -11.51
CA GLU A 120 -14.53 -10.87 -12.00
C GLU A 120 -14.81 -9.64 -12.88
N ALA A 121 -14.27 -8.49 -12.51
CA ALA A 121 -14.44 -7.26 -13.28
C ALA A 121 -13.80 -7.36 -14.66
N VAL A 122 -12.57 -7.88 -14.73
CA VAL A 122 -11.85 -8.10 -15.99
C VAL A 122 -12.54 -9.18 -16.83
N ALA A 123 -12.95 -10.30 -16.23
CA ALA A 123 -13.68 -11.36 -16.93
C ALA A 123 -14.96 -10.81 -17.59
N ALA A 124 -15.74 -10.02 -16.85
CA ALA A 124 -16.95 -9.39 -17.38
C ALA A 124 -16.66 -8.37 -18.51
N VAL A 125 -15.53 -7.65 -18.44
CA VAL A 125 -15.08 -6.77 -19.53
C VAL A 125 -14.76 -7.59 -20.78
N THR A 126 -14.04 -8.71 -20.62
CA THR A 126 -13.61 -9.53 -21.76
C THR A 126 -14.75 -10.31 -22.39
N ASP A 127 -15.72 -10.80 -21.61
CA ASP A 127 -16.90 -11.52 -22.12
C ASP A 127 -17.80 -10.61 -22.98
N ALA A 128 -17.81 -9.31 -22.68
CA ALA A 128 -18.58 -8.32 -23.43
C ALA A 128 -17.88 -7.82 -24.71
N LEU A 129 -16.65 -8.26 -24.99
CA LEU A 129 -15.85 -7.81 -26.13
C LEU A 129 -15.89 -8.82 -27.29
N PRO A 130 -16.56 -8.51 -28.41
CA PRO A 130 -16.61 -9.39 -29.60
C PRO A 130 -15.25 -9.83 -30.16
N PRO A 131 -14.17 -9.00 -30.14
CA PRO A 131 -12.85 -9.45 -30.62
C PRO A 131 -12.03 -10.24 -29.59
N TRP A 132 -12.53 -10.45 -28.36
CA TRP A 132 -11.75 -11.04 -27.26
C TRP A 132 -11.17 -12.41 -27.59
N GLU A 133 -11.97 -13.31 -28.17
CA GLU A 133 -11.52 -14.67 -28.50
C GLU A 133 -10.31 -14.66 -29.46
N GLY A 134 -10.22 -13.65 -30.34
CA GLY A 134 -9.10 -13.50 -31.26
C GLY A 134 -7.82 -12.93 -30.63
N ILE A 135 -7.89 -12.32 -29.44
CA ILE A 135 -6.76 -11.65 -28.77
C ILE A 135 -6.44 -12.22 -27.38
N ARG A 136 -7.26 -13.13 -26.85
CA ARG A 136 -7.13 -13.73 -25.51
C ARG A 136 -5.73 -14.29 -25.23
N GLU A 137 -5.17 -15.04 -26.18
CA GLU A 137 -3.83 -15.63 -26.05
C GLU A 137 -2.68 -14.61 -26.20
N ARG A 138 -3.00 -13.37 -26.55
CA ARG A 138 -2.05 -12.28 -26.84
C ARG A 138 -2.15 -11.11 -25.85
N VAL A 139 -3.06 -11.17 -24.89
CA VAL A 139 -3.27 -10.12 -23.87
C VAL A 139 -3.30 -10.74 -22.48
N CYS A 140 -2.59 -10.13 -21.54
CA CYS A 140 -2.53 -10.51 -20.14
C CYS A 140 -2.95 -9.34 -19.24
N PHE A 141 -3.65 -9.64 -18.17
CA PHE A 141 -3.98 -8.73 -17.08
C PHE A 141 -3.16 -9.11 -15.86
N ILE A 142 -2.53 -8.12 -15.25
CA ILE A 142 -1.67 -8.24 -14.07
C ILE A 142 -2.26 -7.33 -13.00
N ILE A 143 -2.33 -7.78 -11.76
CA ILE A 143 -2.71 -6.95 -10.61
C ILE A 143 -1.46 -6.58 -9.80
N ALA A 144 -1.40 -5.36 -9.30
CA ALA A 144 -0.28 -4.84 -8.51
C ALA A 144 -0.77 -4.15 -7.22
N GLY A 145 0.12 -3.43 -6.54
CA GLY A 145 -0.23 -2.60 -5.38
C GLY A 145 -0.52 -3.40 -4.11
N ASP A 146 -1.30 -2.80 -3.20
CA ASP A 146 -1.58 -3.33 -1.85
C ASP A 146 -2.13 -4.78 -1.87
N VAL A 147 -2.89 -5.13 -2.91
CA VAL A 147 -3.46 -6.48 -3.06
C VAL A 147 -2.37 -7.56 -3.13
N THR A 148 -1.31 -7.32 -3.91
CA THR A 148 -0.18 -8.26 -4.06
C THR A 148 0.64 -8.43 -2.79
N TYR A 149 0.65 -7.42 -1.93
CA TYR A 149 1.33 -7.49 -0.63
C TYR A 149 0.47 -8.09 0.48
N GLY A 150 -0.81 -8.40 0.21
CA GLY A 150 -1.77 -8.76 1.25
C GLY A 150 -1.96 -7.63 2.26
N MET A 151 -1.97 -6.38 1.77
CA MET A 151 -2.01 -5.13 2.54
C MET A 151 -3.22 -4.26 2.19
N ALA A 152 -4.21 -4.81 1.49
CA ALA A 152 -5.39 -4.04 1.13
C ALA A 152 -6.31 -3.83 2.34
N HIS A 153 -6.94 -2.66 2.42
CA HIS A 153 -7.94 -2.33 3.44
C HIS A 153 -9.25 -1.87 2.83
N ALA A 154 -10.29 -1.82 3.66
CA ALA A 154 -11.63 -1.35 3.30
C ALA A 154 -12.01 -0.02 3.98
N VAL A 155 -11.05 0.64 4.65
CA VAL A 155 -11.28 1.94 5.30
C VAL A 155 -11.83 2.94 4.29
N PRO A 156 -13.06 3.48 4.46
CA PRO A 156 -13.64 4.41 3.51
C PRO A 156 -12.82 5.70 3.42
N ARG A 157 -12.58 6.17 2.19
CA ARG A 157 -11.88 7.44 1.93
C ARG A 157 -12.53 8.21 0.77
N PRO A 158 -12.40 9.54 0.68
CA PRO A 158 -12.86 10.27 -0.49
C PRO A 158 -11.96 9.97 -1.70
N GLU A 159 -12.56 9.80 -2.87
CA GLU A 159 -11.86 9.76 -4.16
C GLU A 159 -11.73 11.20 -4.70
N ILE A 160 -10.54 11.57 -5.19
CA ILE A 160 -10.13 12.96 -5.42
C ILE A 160 -10.93 13.61 -6.55
N SER A 161 -11.20 12.89 -7.64
CA SER A 161 -11.84 13.44 -8.84
C SER A 161 -13.36 13.58 -8.71
N THR A 162 -14.00 12.72 -7.92
CA THR A 162 -15.46 12.67 -7.77
C THR A 162 -15.95 13.09 -6.39
N GLY A 163 -15.09 13.16 -5.38
CA GLY A 163 -15.44 13.41 -3.99
C GLY A 163 -16.28 12.30 -3.34
N ARG A 164 -16.41 11.14 -4.00
CA ARG A 164 -17.22 10.02 -3.50
C ARG A 164 -16.42 9.17 -2.52
N MET A 165 -17.11 8.57 -1.55
CA MET A 165 -16.50 7.59 -0.66
C MET A 165 -16.23 6.29 -1.42
N VAL A 166 -14.98 5.85 -1.43
CA VAL A 166 -14.52 4.56 -1.94
C VAL A 166 -14.02 3.68 -0.81
N ARG A 167 -14.04 2.36 -1.01
CA ARG A 167 -13.68 1.35 0.00
C ARG A 167 -12.19 1.03 -0.02
N GLY A 168 -11.40 1.88 0.62
CA GLY A 168 -9.99 1.60 0.93
C GLY A 168 -9.07 1.53 -0.29
N SER A 169 -8.24 0.48 -0.37
CA SER A 169 -7.15 0.39 -1.36
C SER A 169 -7.65 0.23 -2.80
N ASP A 170 -6.90 0.77 -3.75
CA ASP A 170 -7.23 0.71 -5.18
C ASP A 170 -6.94 -0.66 -5.79
N LEU A 171 -7.54 -0.90 -6.95
CA LEU A 171 -7.27 -2.06 -7.79
C LEU A 171 -6.37 -1.64 -8.95
N ASP A 172 -5.05 -1.81 -8.78
CA ASP A 172 -4.04 -1.51 -9.79
C ASP A 172 -3.96 -2.63 -10.84
N ILE A 173 -4.46 -2.38 -12.05
CA ILE A 173 -4.53 -3.37 -13.14
C ILE A 173 -3.66 -2.94 -14.33
N ILE A 174 -2.73 -3.80 -14.72
CA ILE A 174 -1.84 -3.60 -15.84
C ILE A 174 -2.22 -4.58 -16.94
N VAL A 175 -2.54 -4.05 -18.11
CA VAL A 175 -2.81 -4.84 -19.31
C VAL A 175 -1.58 -4.84 -20.20
N VAL A 176 -1.04 -6.01 -20.48
CA VAL A 176 0.09 -6.20 -21.41
C VAL A 176 -0.37 -6.98 -22.62
N ALA A 177 -0.17 -6.41 -23.80
CA ALA A 177 -0.48 -7.03 -25.08
C ALA A 177 0.78 -7.34 -25.89
N ARG A 178 0.73 -8.39 -26.72
CA ARG A 178 1.72 -8.59 -27.77
C ARG A 178 1.66 -7.46 -28.79
N ASP A 179 2.80 -7.19 -29.43
CA ASP A 179 2.95 -6.08 -30.38
C ASP A 179 2.13 -6.27 -31.68
N ASP A 180 1.65 -7.49 -31.96
CA ASP A 180 0.86 -7.84 -33.14
C ASP A 180 -0.67 -7.74 -32.92
N VAL A 181 -1.10 -7.31 -31.73
CA VAL A 181 -2.53 -7.09 -31.46
C VAL A 181 -3.00 -5.84 -32.21
N PRO A 182 -4.11 -5.91 -32.98
CA PRO A 182 -4.63 -4.75 -33.71
C PRO A 182 -4.96 -3.58 -32.77
N ALA A 183 -4.62 -2.37 -33.20
CA ALA A 183 -4.84 -1.15 -32.42
C ALA A 183 -6.32 -0.94 -32.10
N GLU A 184 -7.22 -1.29 -33.02
CA GLU A 184 -8.67 -1.22 -32.84
C GLU A 184 -9.16 -2.14 -31.72
N ALA A 185 -8.54 -3.33 -31.58
CA ALA A 185 -8.89 -4.27 -30.54
C ALA A 185 -8.40 -3.79 -29.15
N LEU A 186 -7.20 -3.19 -29.08
CA LEU A 186 -6.70 -2.56 -27.85
C LEU A 186 -7.54 -1.35 -27.45
N SER A 187 -7.96 -0.52 -28.41
CA SER A 187 -8.84 0.62 -28.16
C SER A 187 -10.20 0.17 -27.62
N ALA A 188 -10.79 -0.87 -28.22
CA ALA A 188 -12.07 -1.42 -27.75
C ALA A 188 -11.95 -1.99 -26.31
N LEU A 189 -10.82 -2.63 -26.01
CA LEU A 189 -10.53 -3.12 -24.66
C LEU A 189 -10.38 -1.98 -23.66
N ASP A 190 -9.60 -0.95 -23.99
CA ASP A 190 -9.40 0.24 -23.15
C ASP A 190 -10.73 0.91 -22.80
N GLU A 191 -11.58 1.16 -23.80
CA GLU A 191 -12.92 1.73 -23.58
C GLU A 191 -13.80 0.85 -22.69
N ALA A 192 -13.71 -0.48 -22.81
CA ALA A 192 -14.48 -1.39 -22.00
C ALA A 192 -14.01 -1.42 -20.54
N ILE A 193 -12.70 -1.36 -20.29
CA ILE A 193 -12.13 -1.21 -18.94
C ILE A 193 -12.55 0.14 -18.35
N LEU A 194 -12.49 1.23 -19.12
CA LEU A 194 -12.90 2.55 -18.66
C LEU A 194 -14.37 2.58 -18.21
N ARG A 195 -15.28 1.96 -18.99
CA ARG A 195 -16.69 1.80 -18.59
C ARG A 195 -16.83 1.01 -17.29
N LYS A 196 -16.03 -0.05 -17.11
CA LYS A 196 -16.05 -0.88 -15.90
C LYS A 196 -15.49 -0.14 -14.68
N LYS A 197 -14.40 0.63 -14.84
CA LYS A 197 -13.85 1.53 -13.83
C LYS A 197 -14.94 2.47 -13.33
N HIS A 198 -15.62 3.17 -14.25
CA HIS A 198 -16.71 4.07 -13.87
C HIS A 198 -17.85 3.34 -13.14
N TYR A 199 -18.25 2.16 -13.63
CA TYR A 199 -19.30 1.37 -12.97
C TYR A 199 -18.96 1.01 -11.52
N LEU A 200 -17.76 0.49 -11.25
CA LEU A 200 -17.36 0.10 -9.89
C LEU A 200 -17.24 1.30 -8.95
N LEU A 201 -16.77 2.43 -9.47
CA LEU A 201 -16.63 3.67 -8.71
C LEU A 201 -18.00 4.22 -8.28
N VAL A 202 -18.99 4.24 -9.18
CA VAL A 202 -20.27 4.92 -8.92
C VAL A 202 -21.34 4.01 -8.32
N HIS A 203 -21.23 2.69 -8.49
CA HIS A 203 -22.28 1.76 -8.09
C HIS A 203 -22.28 1.55 -6.57
N PRO A 204 -23.43 1.77 -5.88
CA PRO A 204 -23.49 1.79 -4.40
C PRO A 204 -22.99 0.53 -3.70
N ASN A 205 -23.09 -0.62 -4.35
CA ASN A 205 -22.67 -1.90 -3.75
C ASN A 205 -21.16 -2.14 -3.84
N TYR A 206 -20.46 -1.48 -4.78
CA TYR A 206 -19.03 -1.63 -4.99
C TYR A 206 -18.28 -0.48 -4.31
N GLN A 207 -18.35 0.73 -4.87
CA GLN A 207 -17.58 1.90 -4.42
C GLN A 207 -16.08 1.60 -4.41
N GLU A 208 -15.60 1.01 -5.49
CA GLU A 208 -14.22 0.53 -5.65
C GLU A 208 -13.55 1.30 -6.79
N GLU A 209 -12.30 1.68 -6.57
CA GLU A 209 -11.48 2.40 -7.54
C GLU A 209 -10.58 1.40 -8.30
N ILE A 210 -10.65 1.44 -9.63
CA ILE A 210 -9.71 0.75 -10.51
C ILE A 210 -8.77 1.79 -11.09
N ASP A 211 -7.48 1.60 -10.91
CA ASP A 211 -6.46 2.28 -11.69
C ASP A 211 -5.85 1.31 -12.67
N TYR A 212 -5.82 1.70 -13.96
CA TYR A 212 -5.39 0.79 -14.99
C TYR A 212 -4.53 1.46 -16.05
N LEU A 213 -3.73 0.62 -16.70
CA LEU A 213 -2.87 1.04 -17.80
C LEU A 213 -2.71 -0.08 -18.83
N VAL A 214 -2.82 0.27 -20.11
CA VAL A 214 -2.66 -0.65 -21.24
C VAL A 214 -1.33 -0.38 -21.91
N LYS A 215 -0.51 -1.42 -22.12
CA LYS A 215 0.80 -1.31 -22.77
C LYS A 215 1.11 -2.53 -23.63
N THR A 216 2.05 -2.36 -24.55
CA THR A 216 2.59 -3.45 -25.40
C THR A 216 3.86 -4.05 -24.79
N LEU A 217 4.27 -5.23 -25.27
CA LEU A 217 5.55 -5.84 -24.91
C LEU A 217 6.75 -4.98 -25.30
N SER A 218 6.71 -4.29 -26.45
CA SER A 218 7.73 -3.30 -26.83
C SER A 218 7.87 -2.20 -25.77
N ARG A 219 6.77 -1.66 -25.27
CA ARG A 219 6.78 -0.67 -24.19
C ARG A 219 7.28 -1.24 -22.87
N VAL A 220 6.98 -2.50 -22.57
CA VAL A 220 7.55 -3.19 -21.39
C VAL A 220 9.07 -3.22 -21.52
N ARG A 221 9.64 -3.66 -22.64
CA ARG A 221 11.10 -3.73 -22.85
C ARG A 221 11.78 -2.38 -22.64
N GLU A 222 11.23 -1.31 -23.19
CA GLU A 222 11.71 0.06 -22.99
C GLU A 222 11.67 0.46 -21.50
N GLN A 223 10.57 0.19 -20.80
CA GLN A 223 10.42 0.54 -19.40
C GLN A 223 11.35 -0.25 -18.46
N LEU A 224 11.82 -1.43 -18.88
CA LEU A 224 12.77 -2.23 -18.11
C LEU A 224 14.21 -1.73 -18.21
N GLU A 225 14.48 -0.69 -19.02
CA GLU A 225 15.76 0.04 -18.96
C GLU A 225 16.00 0.65 -17.57
N PHE A 226 14.92 0.99 -16.84
CA PHE A 226 14.96 1.46 -15.44
C PHE A 226 15.82 2.72 -15.25
N ASP A 227 15.82 3.60 -16.25
CA ASP A 227 16.68 4.78 -16.37
C ASP A 227 15.97 6.09 -15.97
N THR A 228 14.64 6.12 -16.07
CA THR A 228 13.80 7.24 -15.66
C THR A 228 12.87 6.86 -14.51
N PHE A 229 12.42 7.84 -13.72
CA PHE A 229 11.48 7.55 -12.61
C PHE A 229 10.19 6.82 -13.05
N PRO A 230 9.52 7.17 -14.18
CA PRO A 230 8.41 6.37 -14.70
C PRO A 230 8.80 4.93 -15.07
N HIS A 231 10.01 4.71 -15.59
CA HIS A 231 10.53 3.37 -15.90
C HIS A 231 10.78 2.58 -14.61
N MET A 232 11.27 3.23 -13.56
CA MET A 232 11.41 2.62 -12.23
C MET A 232 10.07 2.14 -11.68
N ILE A 233 9.02 2.98 -11.76
CA ILE A 233 7.66 2.60 -11.35
C ILE A 233 7.18 1.40 -12.15
N ALA A 234 7.28 1.45 -13.48
CA ALA A 234 6.83 0.37 -14.33
C ALA A 234 7.58 -0.95 -14.04
N GLY A 235 8.91 -0.90 -13.90
CA GLY A 235 9.72 -2.07 -13.54
C GLY A 235 9.30 -2.67 -12.20
N LYS A 236 9.07 -1.82 -11.18
CA LYS A 236 8.58 -2.26 -9.87
C LYS A 236 7.22 -2.94 -9.95
N ILE A 237 6.25 -2.30 -10.62
CA ILE A 237 4.90 -2.82 -10.77
C ILE A 237 4.91 -4.19 -11.48
N LEU A 238 5.75 -4.37 -12.51
CA LEU A 238 5.88 -5.63 -13.23
C LEU A 238 6.63 -6.71 -12.42
N ASP A 239 7.53 -6.31 -11.53
CA ASP A 239 8.24 -7.21 -10.62
C ASP A 239 7.33 -7.76 -9.51
N GLU A 240 6.52 -6.91 -8.89
CA GLU A 240 5.59 -7.33 -7.82
C GLU A 240 4.26 -7.88 -8.34
N GLY A 241 3.91 -7.57 -9.59
CA GLY A 241 2.61 -7.89 -10.15
C GLY A 241 2.32 -9.39 -10.22
N GLU A 242 1.08 -9.75 -9.91
CA GLU A 242 0.54 -11.10 -9.97
C GLU A 242 -0.37 -11.29 -11.19
N PHE A 243 -0.40 -12.50 -11.73
CA PHE A 243 -1.29 -12.83 -12.84
C PHE A 243 -2.76 -12.72 -12.39
N LEU A 244 -3.55 -11.94 -13.14
CA LEU A 244 -4.96 -11.75 -12.87
C LEU A 244 -5.84 -12.54 -13.85
N PHE A 245 -5.60 -12.37 -15.15
CA PHE A 245 -6.44 -12.94 -16.21
C PHE A 245 -5.75 -12.92 -17.60
N GLY A 246 -6.27 -13.68 -18.56
CA GLY A 246 -5.81 -13.69 -19.96
C GLY A 246 -4.68 -14.69 -20.24
N SER A 247 -3.70 -14.29 -21.05
CA SER A 247 -2.61 -15.15 -21.51
C SER A 247 -1.51 -15.31 -20.46
N GLU A 248 -1.44 -16.50 -19.85
CA GLU A 248 -0.30 -16.88 -18.99
C GLU A 248 1.04 -16.88 -19.74
N ALA A 249 1.02 -17.12 -21.05
CA ALA A 249 2.23 -17.11 -21.86
C ALA A 249 2.82 -15.69 -21.95
N VAL A 250 1.97 -14.67 -22.14
CA VAL A 250 2.40 -13.27 -22.10
C VAL A 250 2.85 -12.88 -20.69
N PHE A 251 2.16 -13.34 -19.65
CA PHE A 251 2.60 -13.10 -18.26
C PHE A 251 4.01 -13.63 -18.00
N ARG A 252 4.27 -14.88 -18.38
CA ARG A 252 5.59 -15.51 -18.24
C ARG A 252 6.65 -14.76 -19.02
N GLU A 253 6.37 -14.37 -20.26
CA GLU A 253 7.28 -13.54 -21.06
C GLU A 253 7.62 -12.21 -20.37
N VAL A 254 6.64 -11.55 -19.73
CA VAL A 254 6.89 -10.34 -18.93
C VAL A 254 7.78 -10.63 -17.72
N LYS A 255 7.51 -11.70 -16.96
CA LYS A 255 8.34 -12.08 -15.78
C LYS A 255 9.76 -12.44 -16.18
N ASP A 256 9.94 -13.13 -17.30
CA ASP A 256 11.26 -13.47 -17.84
C ASP A 256 12.05 -12.20 -18.21
N LEU A 257 11.42 -11.25 -18.92
CA LEU A 257 12.04 -9.96 -19.25
C LEU A 257 12.45 -9.17 -17.99
N VAL A 258 11.61 -9.16 -16.95
CA VAL A 258 11.92 -8.52 -15.65
C VAL A 258 13.15 -9.18 -15.01
N GLY A 259 13.23 -10.51 -15.04
CA GLY A 259 14.36 -11.27 -14.50
C GLY A 259 15.66 -11.02 -15.27
N GLU A 260 15.62 -11.09 -16.59
CA GLU A 260 16.78 -10.91 -17.48
C GLU A 260 17.39 -9.50 -17.39
N THR A 261 16.56 -8.48 -17.13
CA THR A 261 16.99 -7.08 -17.00
C THR A 261 17.48 -6.71 -15.59
N GLY A 262 17.48 -7.67 -14.66
CA GLY A 262 18.01 -7.50 -13.30
C GLY A 262 17.19 -6.56 -12.42
N ILE A 263 15.92 -6.33 -12.77
CA ILE A 263 15.00 -5.44 -12.05
C ILE A 263 14.82 -5.86 -10.58
N PRO A 264 14.65 -7.15 -10.22
CA PRO A 264 14.52 -7.56 -8.82
C PRO A 264 15.70 -7.10 -7.96
N ALA A 265 16.92 -7.17 -8.48
CA ALA A 265 18.12 -6.74 -7.75
C ALA A 265 18.18 -5.21 -7.58
N LYS A 266 17.77 -4.44 -8.60
CA LYS A 266 17.67 -2.97 -8.52
C LYS A 266 16.63 -2.55 -7.47
N ILE A 267 15.48 -3.22 -7.43
CA ILE A 267 14.42 -2.99 -6.44
C ILE A 267 14.89 -3.33 -5.03
N ALA A 268 15.51 -4.49 -4.83
CA ALA A 268 16.04 -4.90 -3.52
C ALA A 268 17.06 -3.90 -2.97
N ALA A 269 17.91 -3.32 -3.83
CA ALA A 269 18.86 -2.29 -3.42
C ALA A 269 18.16 -0.98 -2.98
N LEU A 270 17.09 -0.58 -3.66
CA LEU A 270 16.27 0.58 -3.28
C LEU A 270 15.52 0.31 -1.96
N GLU A 271 14.97 -0.88 -1.78
CA GLU A 271 14.28 -1.28 -0.55
C GLU A 271 15.22 -1.30 0.65
N ALA A 272 16.44 -1.83 0.50
CA ALA A 272 17.45 -1.82 1.56
C ALA A 272 17.81 -0.39 2.00
N ARG A 273 17.98 0.53 1.03
CA ARG A 273 18.22 1.96 1.31
C ARG A 273 17.02 2.61 2.00
N ALA A 274 15.80 2.32 1.54
CA ALA A 274 14.58 2.83 2.16
C ALA A 274 14.41 2.34 3.61
N ALA A 275 14.80 1.09 3.88
CA ALA A 275 14.79 0.52 5.22
C ALA A 275 15.80 1.21 6.16
N GLU A 276 17.01 1.53 5.69
CA GLU A 276 17.99 2.32 6.44
C GLU A 276 17.45 3.72 6.74
N SER A 277 16.98 4.42 5.70
CA SER A 277 16.41 5.76 5.82
C SER A 277 15.26 5.81 6.84
N ARG A 278 14.36 4.83 6.82
CA ARG A 278 13.28 4.72 7.80
C ARG A 278 13.80 4.48 9.22
N ARG A 279 14.78 3.60 9.43
CA ARG A 279 15.36 3.37 10.76
C ARG A 279 15.93 4.64 11.35
N GLU A 280 16.67 5.40 10.54
CA GLU A 280 17.23 6.68 10.97
C GLU A 280 16.13 7.71 11.27
N ALA A 281 15.09 7.79 10.44
CA ALA A 281 13.96 8.68 10.66
C ALA A 281 13.20 8.33 11.95
N GLU A 282 12.92 7.04 12.21
CA GLU A 282 12.32 6.59 13.47
C GLU A 282 13.19 6.97 14.67
N ALA A 283 14.51 6.80 14.59
CA ALA A 283 15.44 7.19 15.65
C ALA A 283 15.45 8.71 15.89
N ARG A 284 15.47 9.52 14.82
CA ARG A 284 15.39 10.98 14.90
C ARG A 284 14.06 11.44 15.49
N LEU A 285 12.94 10.83 15.10
CA LEU A 285 11.62 11.14 15.62
C LEU A 285 11.47 10.82 17.12
N LEU A 286 12.25 9.89 17.67
CA LEU A 286 12.27 9.55 19.10
C LEU A 286 13.32 10.34 19.92
N GLY A 287 14.21 11.08 19.26
CA GLY A 287 15.28 11.83 19.91
C GLY A 287 14.81 13.08 20.69
N PRO A 288 15.61 13.54 21.67
CA PRO A 288 15.29 14.75 22.47
C PRO A 288 15.28 16.04 21.64
N ASP A 289 16.00 16.07 20.51
CA ASP A 289 16.08 17.19 19.57
C ASP A 289 15.06 17.10 18.42
N ALA A 290 14.05 16.22 18.54
CA ALA A 290 13.01 16.05 17.53
C ALA A 290 12.05 17.25 17.52
N ALA A 291 12.56 18.41 17.11
CA ALA A 291 11.78 19.61 16.92
C ALA A 291 10.68 19.34 15.88
N PRO A 292 9.44 19.81 16.11
CA PRO A 292 8.38 19.73 15.11
C PRO A 292 8.75 20.67 13.95
N GLY A 293 9.53 20.19 12.98
CA GLY A 293 9.99 21.05 11.89
C GLY A 293 11.07 20.51 10.95
N GLY A 294 11.69 19.36 11.24
CA GLY A 294 12.55 18.68 10.25
C GLY A 294 11.71 18.18 9.08
N ARG A 295 11.61 18.98 8.00
CA ARG A 295 10.70 18.72 6.85
C ARG A 295 10.83 17.33 6.23
N ALA A 296 12.03 16.73 6.25
CA ALA A 296 12.26 15.41 5.65
C ALA A 296 11.72 14.25 6.51
N ASP A 297 11.91 14.29 7.84
CA ASP A 297 11.47 13.22 8.74
C ASP A 297 9.96 13.23 8.97
N LEU A 298 9.36 14.44 9.00
CA LEU A 298 7.91 14.60 8.96
C LEU A 298 7.32 14.07 7.65
N GLY A 299 8.07 14.09 6.54
CA GLY A 299 7.65 13.52 5.27
C GLY A 299 7.51 12.00 5.28
N LEU A 300 8.17 11.28 6.19
CA LEU A 300 8.04 9.82 6.36
C LEU A 300 6.95 9.42 7.38
N PHE A 301 6.45 10.38 8.16
CA PHE A 301 5.33 10.18 9.08
C PHE A 301 4.01 10.72 8.51
N TYR A 302 4.03 11.89 7.87
CA TYR A 302 2.91 12.54 7.18
C TYR A 302 3.22 12.62 5.68
N THR A 303 3.33 11.48 5.02
CA THR A 303 3.49 11.44 3.55
C THR A 303 2.26 12.07 2.90
N SER A 304 2.46 13.00 1.94
CA SER A 304 1.37 13.71 1.26
C SER A 304 0.40 12.77 0.54
N GLU A 305 0.89 11.64 0.00
CA GLU A 305 0.04 10.65 -0.69
C GLU A 305 -0.87 9.84 0.26
N GLU A 306 -0.46 9.63 1.52
CA GLU A 306 -1.25 8.82 2.47
C GLU A 306 -2.19 9.67 3.34
N GLY A 307 -1.99 10.99 3.35
CA GLY A 307 -2.93 11.94 3.96
C GLY A 307 -4.32 11.82 3.34
N ASP A 308 -4.38 11.56 2.04
CA ASP A 308 -5.63 11.43 1.27
C ASP A 308 -6.18 9.99 1.27
N GLU A 309 -5.37 8.99 1.65
CA GLU A 309 -5.79 7.57 1.72
C GLU A 309 -6.54 7.22 3.03
N ILE A 310 -6.40 8.05 4.08
CA ILE A 310 -6.87 7.74 5.46
C ILE A 310 -7.77 8.84 6.05
N TYR A 311 -7.80 10.07 5.49
CA TYR A 311 -8.54 11.21 6.05
C TYR A 311 -9.54 11.84 5.09
#